data_AF-K9G4H5-F1
#
_entry.id   AF-K9G4H5-F1
#
_cell.length_a   1.000
_cell.length_b   1.000
_cell.length_c   1.000
_cell.angle_alpha   90.00
_cell.angle_beta   90.00
_cell.angle_gamma   90.00
#
_symmetry.space_group_name_H-M   'P 1'
#
loop_
_entity.id
_entity.type
_entity.pdbx_description
1 polymer ?
#
loop_
_entity_poly.entity_id
_entity_poly.type
_entity_poly.pdbx_seq_one_letter_code
_entity_poly.pdbx_strand_id
1 'polypeptide(L)' 'MKLLLCSGIIVEKICEYFCYNEKHKDQVNVPDMDIPPELCLELLMAADFLNT' A
#
# COMPACT_ATOMS: atom_id res chain seq x y z
N MET A 1 -16.60 -9.18 9.36
CA MET A 1 -15.33 -8.46 9.15
C MET A 1 -15.62 -7.26 8.26
N LYS A 2 -15.70 -6.06 8.85
CA LYS A 2 -16.25 -4.87 8.20
C LYS A 2 -15.11 -4.08 7.56
N LEU A 3 -14.63 -4.56 6.41
CA LEU A 3 -13.60 -3.88 5.58
C LEU A 3 -14.16 -2.70 4.77
N LEU A 4 -15.44 -2.33 4.95
CA LEU A 4 -16.14 -1.35 4.11
C LEU A 4 -15.80 0.12 4.41
N LEU A 5 -14.75 0.41 5.18
CA LEU A 5 -14.30 1.75 5.52
C LEU A 5 -12.77 1.87 5.46
N CYS A 6 -12.11 1.30 4.44
CA CYS A 6 -10.76 1.76 4.14
C CYS A 6 -10.85 3.27 3.92
N SER A 7 -10.22 4.05 4.80
CA SER A 7 -10.16 5.50 4.64
C SER A 7 -9.70 5.83 3.22
N GLY A 8 -10.23 6.89 2.60
CA GLY A 8 -9.85 7.27 1.23
C GLY A 8 -8.32 7.36 1.06
N ILE A 9 -7.63 7.77 2.13
CA ILE A 9 -6.17 7.83 2.23
C ILE A 9 -5.51 6.45 2.09
N ILE A 10 -6.09 5.39 2.65
CA ILE A 10 -5.55 4.02 2.55
C ILE A 10 -5.69 3.52 1.12
N VAL A 11 -6.84 3.76 0.48
CA VAL A 11 -7.07 3.36 -0.91
C VAL A 11 -6.12 4.11 -1.85
N GLU A 12 -5.92 5.40 -1.62
CA GLU A 12 -4.94 6.21 -2.35
C GLU A 12 -3.52 5.64 -2.21
N LYS A 13 -3.09 5.31 -0.99
CA LYS A 13 -1.77 4.70 -0.75
C LYS A 13 -1.59 3.32 -1.38
N ILE A 14 -2.65 2.50 -1.44
CA ILE A 14 -2.63 1.21 -2.15
C ILE A 14 -2.42 1.43 -3.66
N CYS A 15 -3.15 2.37 -4.26
CA CYS A 15 -2.98 2.71 -5.66
C CYS A 15 -1.58 3.25 -5.95
N GLU A 16 -1.06 4.13 -5.09
CA GLU A 16 0.33 4.61 -5.17
C GLU A 16 1.32 3.45 -5.14
N TYR A 17 1.16 2.49 -4.23
CA TYR A 17 2.00 1.30 -4.15
C TYR A 17 1.96 0.48 -5.43
N PHE A 18 0.79 0.22 -6.03
CA PHE A 18 0.71 -0.53 -7.28
C PHE A 18 1.42 0.17 -8.43
N CYS A 19 1.26 1.48 -8.58
CA CYS A 19 1.99 2.26 -9.57
C CYS A 19 3.51 2.24 -9.30
N TYR A 20 3.90 2.36 -8.02
CA TYR A 20 5.29 2.29 -7.59
C TYR A 20 5.92 0.94 -7.93
N ASN A 21 5.26 -0.15 -7.56
CA ASN A 21 5.72 -1.51 -7.80
C ASN A 21 5.87 -1.80 -9.29
N GLU A 22 4.87 -1.47 -10.11
CA GLU A 22 4.97 -1.70 -11.56
C GLU A 22 6.07 -0.87 -12.22
N LYS A 23 6.30 0.37 -11.76
CA LYS A 23 7.40 1.21 -12.26
C LYS A 23 8.78 0.62 -11.93
N HIS A 24 8.91 -0.07 -10.81
CA HIS A 24 10.19 -0.54 -10.28
C HIS A 24 10.37 -2.07 -10.32
N LYS A 25 9.46 -2.80 -10.98
CA LYS A 25 9.36 -4.27 -10.98
C LYS A 25 10.66 -5.03 -11.30
N ASP A 26 11.46 -4.49 -12.20
CA ASP A 26 12.74 -5.08 -12.65
C ASP A 26 13.96 -4.26 -12.22
N GLN A 27 13.78 -3.32 -11.29
CA GLN A 27 14.85 -2.45 -10.82
C GLN A 27 15.47 -2.98 -9.52
N VAL A 28 16.74 -2.65 -9.33
CA VAL A 28 17.48 -2.95 -8.09
C VAL A 28 17.84 -1.64 -7.38
N ASN A 29 17.98 -1.68 -6.05
CA ASN A 29 18.20 -0.49 -5.22
C ASN A 29 17.08 0.55 -5.34
N VAL A 30 15.84 0.04 -5.40
CA VAL A 30 14.62 0.85 -5.40
C VAL A 30 14.48 1.54 -4.04
N PRO A 31 14.26 2.87 -3.99
CA PRO A 31 14.09 3.56 -2.71
C PRO A 31 12.86 3.07 -1.97
N ASP A 32 12.80 3.29 -0.67
CA ASP A 32 11.59 2.98 0.09
C ASP A 32 10.49 4.00 -0.22
N MET A 33 9.24 3.54 -0.21
CA MET A 33 8.09 4.44 -0.36
C MET A 33 7.81 5.15 0.97
N ASP A 34 7.64 6.47 0.94
CA ASP A 34 7.30 7.24 2.14
C ASP A 34 5.85 6.94 2.58
N ILE A 35 5.74 6.13 3.64
CA ILE A 35 4.49 5.77 4.28
C ILE A 35 4.48 6.34 5.70
N PRO A 36 3.51 7.22 6.03
CA PRO A 36 3.32 7.67 7.40
C PRO A 36 3.10 6.49 8.36
N PRO A 37 3.81 6.43 9.51
CA PRO A 37 3.70 5.33 10.46
C PRO A 37 2.28 5.04 10.94
N GLU A 38 1.43 6.06 10.97
CA GLU A 38 0.04 5.97 11.41
C GLU A 38 -0.82 5.11 10.47
N LEU A 39 -0.41 4.95 9.20
CA LEU A 39 -1.13 4.19 8.18
C LEU A 39 -0.69 2.72 8.08
N CYS A 40 0.44 2.36 8.69
CA CYS A 40 1.08 1.06 8.50
C CYS A 40 0.19 -0.13 8.88
N LEU A 41 -0.54 -0.04 10.01
CA LEU A 41 -1.39 -1.15 10.46
C LEU A 41 -2.61 -1.35 9.57
N GLU A 42 -3.23 -0.27 9.10
CA GLU A 42 -4.36 -0.35 8.17
C GLU A 42 -3.92 -0.85 6.80
N LEU A 43 -2.77 -0.37 6.29
CA LEU A 43 -2.18 -0.86 5.05
C LEU A 43 -1.78 -2.33 5.15
N LEU A 44 -1.28 -2.78 6.30
CA LEU A 44 -0.95 -4.20 6.53
C LEU A 44 -2.21 -5.08 6.46
N MET A 45 -3.31 -4.67 7.10
CA MET A 45 -4.58 -5.40 7.00
C MET A 45 -5.14 -5.38 5.58
N ALA A 46 -4.98 -4.27 4.86
CA ALA A 46 -5.41 -4.17 3.47
C ALA A 46 -4.54 -5.05 2.54
N ALA A 47 -3.24 -5.14 2.78
CA ALA A 47 -2.33 -6.02 2.04
C ALA A 47 -2.71 -7.50 2.23
N ASP A 48 -2.96 -7.92 3.48
CA ASP A 48 -3.44 -9.28 3.80
C ASP A 48 -4.76 -9.59 3.09
N PHE A 49 -5.70 -8.63 3.05
CA PHE A 49 -6.95 -8.78 2.31
C PHE A 49 -6.74 -8.88 0.79
N LEU A 50 -5.83 -8.08 0.22
CA LEU A 50 -5.55 -8.05 -1.22
C LEU A 50 -4.73 -9.28 -1.66
N ASN A 51 -4.12 -10.01 -0.72
CA ASN A 51 -3.34 -11.23 -0.93
C ASN A 51 -2.23 -11.03 -1.99
N THR A 52 -1.56 -9.88 -1.92
CA THR A 52 -0.43 -9.47 -2.77
C THR A 52 0.87 -9.46 -1.98
#